data_AF-A0A7D9DF58-F1
#
_entry.id   AF-A0A7D9DF58-F1
#
_cell.length_a   1.000
_cell.length_b   1.000
_cell.length_c   1.000
_cell.angle_alpha   90.00
_cell.angle_beta   90.00
_cell.angle_gamma   90.00
#
_symmetry.space_group_name_H-M   'P 1'
#
loop_
_entity.id
_entity.type
_entity.pdbx_description
1 polymer ?
#
loop_
_entity_poly.entity_id
_entity_poly.type
_entity_poly.pdbx_seq_one_letter_code
_entity_poly.pdbx_strand_id
1 'polypeptide(L)'
;MASKPGVSDIIYEHSTIEVAYDDWFNKLMEIIDSHIPKTKLRDINAPPWTNGPIMHLVRKKKKAIITNSTYYREKYQSLCQQCKSLICSNYQEYIDSLNMSEKES
;
A
#
# COMPACT_ATOMS: atom_id res chain seq x y z
N MET A 1 5.47 -27.28 -26.14
CA MET A 1 4.60 -26.71 -25.09
C MET A 1 4.68 -27.66 -23.89
N ALA A 2 5.37 -27.28 -22.82
CA ALA A 2 5.49 -28.11 -21.62
C ALA A 2 4.29 -27.86 -20.70
N SER A 3 3.57 -28.92 -20.35
CA SER A 3 2.46 -28.90 -19.40
C SER A 3 2.97 -28.42 -18.03
N LYS A 4 2.31 -27.43 -17.42
CA LYS A 4 2.64 -27.01 -16.05
C LYS A 4 2.16 -28.13 -15.11
N PRO A 5 3.02 -28.68 -14.24
CA PRO A 5 2.63 -29.76 -13.34
C PRO A 5 1.51 -29.27 -12.42
N GLY A 6 0.48 -30.10 -12.26
CA GLY A 6 -0.63 -29.83 -11.37
C GLY A 6 -0.19 -29.95 -9.92
N VAL A 7 -0.91 -29.30 -9.00
CA VAL A 7 -0.66 -29.39 -7.55
C VAL A 7 -0.70 -30.84 -7.04
N SER A 8 -1.39 -31.72 -7.76
CA SER A 8 -1.48 -33.17 -7.53
C SER A 8 -0.19 -33.94 -7.74
N ASP A 9 0.82 -33.38 -8.42
CA ASP A 9 1.99 -34.13 -8.89
C ASP A 9 3.14 -34.17 -7.86
N ILE A 10 2.95 -33.61 -6.66
CA ILE A 10 3.99 -33.45 -5.62
C ILE A 10 3.69 -34.36 -4.41
N ILE A 11 3.45 -35.65 -4.68
CA ILE A 11 3.45 -36.64 -3.59
C ILE A 11 4.26 -37.85 -4.03
N TYR A 12 5.54 -37.66 -4.35
CA TYR A 12 6.50 -38.78 -4.37
C TYR A 12 7.94 -38.25 -4.32
N GLU A 13 8.48 -38.13 -3.10
CA GLU A 13 9.77 -38.66 -2.64
C GLU A 13 10.24 -37.90 -1.38
N HIS A 14 10.31 -38.65 -0.26
CA HIS A 14 11.07 -38.35 0.95
C HIS A 14 11.12 -36.89 1.45
N SER A 15 9.98 -36.37 1.87
CA SER A 15 9.94 -35.25 2.80
C SER A 15 8.75 -35.43 3.75
N THR A 16 8.92 -35.04 5.00
CA THR A 16 7.88 -35.27 6.03
C THR A 16 6.61 -34.50 5.64
N ILE A 17 5.47 -34.85 6.25
CA ILE A 17 4.18 -34.20 5.96
C ILE A 17 4.31 -32.67 6.06
N GLU A 18 5.16 -32.17 6.95
CA GLU A 18 5.44 -30.73 7.08
C GLU A 18 6.04 -30.13 5.81
N VAL A 19 7.01 -30.80 5.17
CA VAL A 19 7.66 -30.28 3.96
C VAL A 19 6.71 -30.34 2.76
N ALA A 20 5.94 -31.42 2.63
CA ALA A 20 4.93 -31.52 1.58
C ALA A 20 3.82 -30.45 1.73
N TYR A 21 3.44 -30.14 2.97
CA TYR A 21 2.50 -29.07 3.26
C TYR A 21 3.08 -27.69 2.92
N ASP A 22 4.34 -27.43 3.31
CA ASP A 22 5.00 -26.16 3.03
C ASP A 22 5.17 -25.94 1.53
N ASP A 23 5.56 -26.96 0.78
CA ASP A 23 5.69 -26.90 -0.68
C ASP A 23 4.34 -26.65 -1.37
N TRP A 24 3.29 -27.33 -0.91
CA TRP A 24 1.92 -27.10 -1.39
C TRP A 24 1.46 -25.66 -1.11
N PHE A 25 1.65 -25.19 0.13
CA PHE A 25 1.21 -23.86 0.56
C PHE A 25 1.95 -22.76 -0.19
N ASN A 26 3.27 -22.89 -0.34
CA ASN A 26 4.09 -21.92 -1.06
C ASN A 26 3.67 -21.80 -2.53
N LYS A 27 3.43 -22.94 -3.21
CA LYS A 27 2.95 -22.94 -4.61
C LYS A 27 1.54 -22.36 -4.73
N LEU A 28 0.66 -22.65 -3.78
CA LEU A 28 -0.67 -22.06 -3.75
C LEU A 28 -0.60 -20.53 -3.63
N MET A 29 0.24 -20.02 -2.72
CA MET A 29 0.41 -18.58 -2.52
C MET A 29 1.04 -17.91 -3.74
N GLU A 30 1.97 -18.56 -4.43
CA GLU A 30 2.56 -18.06 -5.68
C GLU A 30 1.51 -17.97 -6.81
N ILE A 31 0.61 -18.96 -6.90
CA ILE A 31 -0.50 -18.94 -7.87
C ILE A 31 -1.48 -17.82 -7.52
N ILE A 32 -1.86 -17.68 -6.25
CA ILE A 32 -2.72 -16.60 -5.76
C ILE A 32 -2.10 -15.24 -6.10
N ASP A 33 -0.81 -15.05 -5.82
CA ASP A 33 -0.12 -13.80 -6.07
C ASP A 33 0.00 -13.43 -7.54
N SER A 34 0.11 -14.44 -8.43
CA SER A 34 0.22 -14.24 -9.87
C SER A 34 -1.13 -14.09 -10.58
N HIS A 35 -2.20 -14.65 -10.05
CA HIS A 35 -3.52 -14.68 -10.72
C HIS A 35 -4.58 -13.78 -10.09
N ILE A 36 -4.46 -13.41 -8.81
CA ILE A 36 -5.40 -12.47 -8.21
C ILE A 36 -4.96 -11.04 -8.52
N PRO A 37 -5.77 -10.24 -9.23
CA PRO A 37 -5.45 -8.84 -9.48
C PRO A 37 -5.31 -8.08 -8.15
N LYS A 38 -4.07 -7.68 -7.82
CA LYS A 38 -3.77 -6.86 -6.64
C LYS A 38 -4.11 -5.40 -6.95
N THR A 39 -5.37 -5.02 -6.79
CA THR A 39 -5.76 -3.61 -6.90
C THR A 39 -5.39 -2.90 -5.60
N LYS A 40 -4.58 -1.83 -5.70
CA LYS A 40 -4.41 -0.90 -4.57
C LYS A 40 -5.76 -0.26 -4.31
N LEU A 41 -6.43 -0.65 -3.22
CA LEU A 41 -7.64 -0.01 -2.73
C LEU A 41 -7.31 1.46 -2.44
N ARG A 42 -7.60 2.33 -3.41
CA ARG A 42 -7.77 3.76 -3.15
C ARG A 42 -9.13 3.88 -2.48
N ASP A 43 -9.16 4.52 -1.33
CA ASP A 43 -10.42 4.87 -0.68
C ASP A 43 -11.18 5.76 -1.66
N ILE A 44 -12.28 5.25 -2.23
CA ILE A 44 -13.05 5.96 -3.26
C ILE A 44 -13.61 7.29 -2.75
N ASN A 45 -13.73 7.41 -1.42
CA ASN A 45 -14.19 8.62 -0.74
C ASN A 45 -13.05 9.58 -0.38
N ALA A 46 -11.78 9.19 -0.58
CA ALA A 46 -10.67 10.08 -0.33
C ALA A 46 -10.57 11.11 -1.47
N PRO A 47 -10.39 12.40 -1.14
CA PRO A 47 -10.19 13.42 -2.16
C PRO A 47 -9.00 13.09 -3.07
N PRO A 48 -9.03 13.44 -4.36
CA PRO A 48 -7.97 13.12 -5.33
C PRO A 48 -6.56 13.57 -4.91
N TRP A 49 -6.47 14.68 -4.18
CA TRP A 49 -5.22 15.24 -3.65
C TRP A 49 -4.70 14.53 -2.39
N THR A 50 -5.45 13.56 -1.85
CA THR A 50 -5.07 12.77 -0.66
C THR A 50 -4.42 11.46 -1.08
N ASN A 51 -3.10 11.42 -1.05
CA ASN A 51 -2.30 10.29 -1.51
C ASN A 51 -1.65 9.49 -0.37
N GLY A 52 -1.00 8.37 -0.71
CA GLY A 52 -0.30 7.50 0.24
C GLY A 52 0.70 8.22 1.16
N PRO A 53 1.54 9.14 0.64
CA PRO A 53 2.41 9.99 1.45
C PRO A 53 1.69 10.82 2.53
N ILE A 54 0.55 11.45 2.21
CA ILE A 54 -0.26 12.19 3.20
C ILE A 54 -0.76 11.23 4.29
N MET A 55 -1.28 10.06 3.89
CA MET A 55 -1.75 9.05 4.84
C MET A 55 -0.64 8.52 5.75
N HIS A 56 0.59 8.43 5.25
CA HIS A 56 1.75 8.07 6.05
C HIS A 56 2.07 9.13 7.12
N LEU A 57 2.02 10.41 6.76
CA LEU A 57 2.20 11.51 7.72
C LEU A 57 1.09 11.52 8.78
N VAL A 58 -0.17 11.31 8.39
CA VAL A 58 -1.29 11.19 9.34
C VAL A 58 -1.09 10.03 10.32
N ARG A 59 -0.62 8.86 9.85
CA ARG A 59 -0.30 7.72 10.73
C ARG A 59 0.85 8.05 11.69
N LYS A 60 1.91 8.71 11.22
CA LYS A 60 3.02 9.17 12.07
C LYS A 60 2.54 10.17 13.14
N LYS A 61 1.66 11.10 12.77
CA LYS A 61 1.04 12.05 13.71
C LYS A 61 0.28 11.34 14.83
N LYS A 62 -0.57 10.37 14.49
CA LYS A 62 -1.32 9.58 15.48
C LYS A 62 -0.39 8.90 16.49
N LYS A 63 0.74 8.35 16.04
CA LYS A 63 1.74 7.74 16.93
C LYS A 63 2.45 8.75 17.84
N ALA A 64 2.70 9.96 17.35
CA ALA A 64 3.38 11.00 18.14
C ALA A 64 2.50 11.61 19.24
N ILE A 65 1.17 11.62 19.09
CA ILE A 65 0.21 12.15 20.08
C ILE A 65 0.21 11.33 21.39
N ILE A 66 0.52 10.04 21.32
CA ILE A 66 0.38 9.11 22.46
C ILE A 66 1.44 9.38 23.54
N THR A 67 2.49 10.14 23.24
CA THR A 67 3.66 10.30 24.11
C THR A 67 3.73 11.70 24.73
N ASN A 68 3.77 11.79 26.06
CA ASN A 68 3.71 13.05 26.81
C ASN A 68 5.08 13.75 26.98
N SER A 69 5.93 13.69 25.95
CA SER A 69 7.29 14.25 25.98
C SER A 69 7.43 15.45 25.03
N THR A 70 8.19 16.46 25.45
CA THR A 70 8.44 17.71 24.70
C THR A 70 9.00 17.44 23.30
N TYR A 71 9.94 16.51 23.18
CA TYR A 71 10.47 16.04 21.90
C TYR A 71 9.38 15.54 20.94
N TYR A 72 8.42 14.76 21.44
CA TYR A 72 7.34 14.23 20.62
C TYR A 72 6.32 15.30 20.24
N ARG A 73 6.16 16.34 21.07
CA ARG A 73 5.33 17.51 20.75
C ARG A 73 5.92 18.33 19.60
N GLU A 74 7.22 18.61 19.63
CA GLU A 74 7.91 19.31 18.53
C GLU A 74 7.87 18.49 17.24
N LYS A 75 8.14 17.18 17.35
CA LYS A 75 8.02 16.24 16.22
C LYS A 75 6.61 16.22 15.65
N TYR A 76 5.57 16.23 16.50
CA TYR A 76 4.18 16.30 16.07
C TYR A 76 3.87 17.60 15.33
N GLN A 77 4.36 18.75 15.82
CA GLN A 77 4.21 20.04 15.15
C GLN A 77 4.89 20.05 13.77
N SER A 78 6.11 19.53 13.67
CA SER A 78 6.81 19.37 12.39
C SER A 78 6.02 18.49 11.42
N LEU A 79 5.49 17.35 11.88
CA LEU A 79 4.64 16.48 11.07
C LEU A 79 3.33 17.16 10.64
N CYS A 80 2.75 18.01 11.49
CA CYS A 80 1.59 18.83 11.11
C CYS A 80 1.93 19.79 9.98
N GLN A 81 3.07 20.48 10.06
CA GLN A 81 3.50 21.44 9.05
C GLN A 81 3.78 20.75 7.71
N GLN A 82 4.51 19.64 7.74
CA GLN A 82 4.78 18.81 6.55
C GLN A 82 3.48 18.31 5.91
N CYS A 83 2.54 17.82 6.73
CA CYS A 83 1.26 17.34 6.23
C CYS A 83 0.44 18.45 5.57
N LYS A 84 0.39 19.65 6.16
CA LYS A 84 -0.29 20.81 5.58
C LYS A 84 0.34 21.23 4.24
N SER A 85 1.66 21.37 4.22
CA SER A 85 2.40 21.76 3.02
C SER A 85 2.16 20.78 1.86
N LEU A 86 2.20 19.48 2.15
CA LEU A 86 1.98 18.44 1.14
C LEU A 86 0.52 18.42 0.64
N ILE A 87 -0.46 18.60 1.52
CA ILE A 87 -1.87 18.72 1.12
C ILE A 87 -2.07 19.92 0.21
N CYS A 88 -1.50 21.09 0.55
CA CYS A 88 -1.62 22.29 -0.27
C CYS A 88 -0.96 22.11 -1.65
N SER A 89 0.24 21.52 -1.72
CA SER A 89 0.91 21.23 -3.00
C SER A 89 0.07 20.33 -3.88
N ASN A 90 -0.35 19.18 -3.36
CA ASN A 90 -1.16 18.22 -4.11
C ASN A 90 -2.51 18.81 -4.54
N TYR A 91 -3.11 19.65 -3.69
CA TYR A 91 -4.36 20.32 -4.03
C TYR A 91 -4.15 21.30 -5.18
N GLN A 92 -3.08 22.10 -5.14
CA GLN A 92 -2.77 23.02 -6.23
C GLN A 92 -2.48 22.29 -7.54
N GLU A 93 -1.66 21.23 -7.50
CA GLU A 93 -1.39 20.37 -8.66
C GLU A 93 -2.67 19.78 -9.25
N TYR A 94 -3.61 19.37 -8.40
CA TYR A 94 -4.91 18.87 -8.84
C TYR A 94 -5.72 19.97 -9.54
N ILE A 95 -5.84 21.16 -8.95
CA ILE A 95 -6.54 22.29 -9.57
C ILE A 95 -5.90 22.68 -10.92
N ASP A 96 -4.56 22.73 -10.97
CA ASP A 96 -3.84 23.03 -12.20
C ASP A 96 -4.12 21.98 -13.29
N SER A 97 -4.18 20.70 -12.93
CA SER A 97 -4.51 19.62 -13.88
C SER A 97 -5.92 19.75 -14.46
N LEU A 98 -6.90 20.19 -13.65
CA LEU A 98 -8.26 20.42 -14.12
C LEU A 98 -8.31 21.61 -15.09
N ASN A 99 -7.66 22.72 -14.73
CA ASN A 99 -7.61 23.92 -15.55
C ASN A 99 -6.91 23.69 -16.91
N MET A 100 -5.97 22.75 -16.98
CA MET A 100 -5.34 22.36 -18.25
C MET A 100 -6.26 21.50 -19.10
N SER A 101 -6.98 20.55 -18.49
CA SER A 101 -7.96 19.71 -19.21
C SER A 101 -9.15 20.49 -19.79
N GLU A 102 -9.57 21.57 -19.12
CA GLU A 102 -10.64 22.45 -19.62
C GLU A 102 -10.20 23.31 -20.82
N LYS A 103 -8.90 23.60 -20.97
CA LYS A 103 -8.37 24.40 -22.09
C LYS A 103 -8.12 23.60 -23.36
N GLU A 104 -8.06 22.27 -23.23
CA GLU A 104 -7.82 21.34 -24.35
C GLU A 104 -9.13 20.76 -24.92
N SER A 105 -10.29 21.06 -24.31
CA SER A 105 -11.64 20.72 -24.79
C SER A 105 -12.30 21.89 -25.51
#